data_AF-A0A918M842-F1
#
_entry.id   AF-A0A918M842-F1
#
_cell.length_a   1.000
_cell.length_b   1.000
_cell.length_c   1.000
_cell.angle_alpha   90.00
_cell.angle_beta   90.00
_cell.angle_gamma   90.00
#
_symmetry.space_group_name_H-M   'P 1'
#
loop_
_entity.id
_entity.type
_entity.pdbx_description
1 polymer ?
#
loop_
_entity_poly.entity_id
_entity_poly.type
_entity_poly.pdbx_seq_one_letter_code
_entity_poly.pdbx_strand_id
1 'polypeptide(L)'
;MGQAYAAAYNTQLLLHDGVAREIASLVLPVGLFSSMYATCNAHSPTHFLGLRTSHPDAAAPAFPQREIEMVGEQTEAYWAPRRTT
;
A
#
# COMPACT_ATOMS: atom_id res chain seq x y z
N MET A 1 4.49 15.25 -12.03
CA MET A 1 3.85 13.92 -11.91
C MET A 1 2.69 13.73 -12.87
N GLY A 2 1.68 14.62 -12.92
CA GLY A 2 0.50 14.43 -13.79
C GLY A 2 0.76 14.10 -15.26
N GLN A 3 1.78 14.70 -15.90
CA GLN A 3 2.14 14.39 -17.28
C GLN A 3 2.64 12.95 -17.49
N ALA A 4 3.35 12.37 -16.50
CA ALA A 4 3.82 10.99 -16.59
C ALA A 4 2.66 9.99 -16.52
N TYR A 5 1.65 10.27 -15.68
CA TYR A 5 0.45 9.44 -15.60
C TYR A 5 -0.40 9.57 -16.87
N ALA A 6 -0.58 10.78 -17.39
CA ALA A 6 -1.30 11.00 -18.65
C ALA A 6 -0.62 10.26 -19.83
N ALA A 7 0.71 10.30 -19.91
CA ALA A 7 1.46 9.55 -20.92
C ALA A 7 1.35 8.03 -20.74
N ALA A 8 1.38 7.54 -19.50
CA ALA A 8 1.21 6.11 -19.19
C ALA A 8 -0.20 5.59 -19.53
N TYR A 9 -1.22 6.45 -19.52
CA TYR A 9 -2.57 6.08 -19.97
C TYR A 9 -2.67 5.77 -21.47
N ASN A 10 -1.61 6.00 -22.25
CA ASN A 10 -1.47 5.46 -23.61
C ASN A 10 -1.46 3.92 -23.65
N THR A 11 -1.43 3.22 -22.51
CA THR A 11 -1.80 1.79 -22.42
C THR A 11 -3.09 1.46 -23.14
N GLN A 12 -4.05 2.39 -23.20
CA GLN A 12 -5.29 2.20 -23.97
C GLN A 12 -5.04 1.93 -25.45
N LEU A 13 -4.00 2.54 -26.04
CA LEU A 13 -3.59 2.28 -27.42
C LEU A 13 -2.96 0.89 -27.57
N LEU A 14 -2.11 0.48 -26.62
CA LEU A 14 -1.54 -0.88 -26.62
C LEU A 14 -2.63 -1.95 -26.55
N LEU A 15 -3.65 -1.72 -25.71
CA LEU A 15 -4.79 -2.62 -25.59
C LEU A 15 -5.64 -2.65 -26.87
N HIS A 16 -5.82 -1.49 -27.53
CA HIS A 16 -6.49 -1.40 -28.83
C HIS A 16 -5.76 -2.20 -29.92
N ASP A 17 -4.43 -2.16 -29.91
CA ASP A 17 -3.57 -2.85 -30.88
C ASP A 17 -3.39 -4.36 -30.59
N GLY A 18 -4.12 -4.88 -29.59
CA GLY A 18 -4.14 -6.31 -29.26
C GLY A 18 -2.97 -6.78 -28.39
N VAL A 19 -2.20 -5.87 -27.80
CA VAL A 19 -1.14 -6.22 -26.84
C VAL A 19 -1.79 -6.84 -25.59
N ALA A 20 -1.23 -7.95 -25.10
CA ALA A 20 -1.71 -8.62 -23.90
C ALA A 20 -1.66 -7.69 -22.66
N ARG A 21 -2.66 -7.79 -21.78
CA ARG A 21 -2.81 -6.89 -20.62
C ARG A 21 -1.62 -6.90 -19.68
N GLU A 22 -1.02 -8.07 -19.46
CA GLU A 22 0.18 -8.22 -18.63
C GLU A 22 1.36 -7.40 -19.17
N ILE A 23 1.52 -7.34 -20.48
CA ILE A 23 2.57 -6.57 -21.14
C ILE A 23 2.22 -5.08 -21.16
N ALA A 24 0.97 -4.74 -21.49
CA ALA A 24 0.51 -3.36 -21.46
C ALA A 24 0.63 -2.75 -20.04
N SER A 25 0.48 -3.54 -18.98
CA SER A 25 0.59 -3.04 -17.60
C SER A 25 1.99 -2.56 -17.21
N LEU A 26 3.04 -2.96 -17.94
CA LEU A 26 4.43 -2.63 -17.59
C LEU A 26 4.76 -1.14 -17.70
N VAL A 27 4.00 -0.37 -18.49
CA VAL A 27 4.22 1.08 -18.62
C VAL A 27 3.44 1.90 -17.59
N LEU A 28 2.62 1.24 -16.77
CA LEU A 28 1.85 1.91 -15.73
C LEU A 28 2.74 2.25 -14.52
N PRO A 29 2.58 3.44 -13.91
CA PRO A 29 3.38 3.84 -12.76
C PRO A 29 2.98 3.07 -11.49
N VAL A 30 3.92 2.94 -10.56
CA VAL A 30 3.72 2.26 -9.26
C VAL A 30 2.72 2.95 -8.31
N GLY A 31 2.35 4.21 -8.60
CA GLY A 31 1.35 4.94 -7.84
C GLY A 31 -0.10 4.67 -8.27
N LEU A 32 -0.33 3.67 -9.13
CA LEU A 32 -1.69 3.20 -9.40
C LEU A 32 -2.33 2.58 -8.15
N PHE A 33 -3.61 2.85 -7.97
CA PHE A 33 -4.39 2.20 -6.95
C PHE A 33 -4.55 0.70 -7.25
N SER A 34 -4.37 -0.11 -6.22
CA SER A 34 -4.65 -1.55 -6.22
C SER A 34 -5.48 -1.90 -4.99
N SER A 35 -6.31 -2.93 -5.11
CA SER A 35 -7.14 -3.46 -4.04
C SER A 35 -6.75 -4.90 -3.74
N MET A 36 -6.68 -5.26 -2.45
CA MET A 36 -6.38 -6.61 -2.02
C MET A 36 -7.09 -6.95 -0.71
N TYR A 37 -7.28 -8.25 -0.46
CA TYR A 37 -7.57 -8.74 0.88
C TYR A 37 -6.27 -9.01 1.63
N ALA A 38 -6.12 -8.44 2.82
CA ALA A 38 -4.98 -8.68 3.70
C ALA A 38 -5.46 -9.35 5.00
N THR A 39 -5.06 -10.60 5.20
CA THR A 39 -5.40 -11.38 6.41
C THR A 39 -4.14 -11.70 7.19
N CYS A 40 -4.22 -11.66 8.52
CA CYS A 40 -3.11 -12.04 9.38
C CYS A 40 -3.62 -12.63 10.71
N ASN A 41 -2.74 -13.32 11.44
CA ASN A 41 -3.06 -13.85 12.76
C ASN A 41 -3.05 -12.73 13.83
N ALA A 42 -3.46 -13.01 15.06
CA ALA A 42 -3.53 -11.99 16.13
C ALA A 42 -2.17 -11.39 16.56
N HIS A 43 -1.06 -12.08 16.30
CA HIS A 43 0.30 -11.63 16.64
C HIS A 43 0.91 -10.71 15.57
N SER A 44 0.60 -10.96 14.30
CA SER A 44 1.15 -10.22 13.16
C SER A 44 0.85 -8.70 13.15
N PRO A 45 -0.33 -8.19 13.55
CA PRO A 45 -0.60 -6.76 13.61
C PRO A 45 0.39 -6.01 14.48
N THR A 46 0.78 -6.55 15.63
CA THR A 46 1.73 -5.88 16.53
C THR A 46 3.10 -5.73 15.88
N HIS A 47 3.59 -6.78 15.20
CA HIS A 47 4.85 -6.71 14.46
C HIS A 47 4.77 -5.74 13.28
N PHE A 48 3.65 -5.73 12.54
CA PHE A 48 3.41 -4.82 11.45
C PHE A 48 3.40 -3.35 11.91
N LEU A 49 2.66 -3.03 12.97
CA LEU A 49 2.58 -1.68 13.53
C LEU A 49 3.95 -1.20 13.99
N GLY A 50 4.72 -2.03 14.70
CA GLY A 50 6.08 -1.67 15.14
C GLY A 50 7.05 -1.25 14.02
N LEU A 51 6.80 -1.64 12.76
CA LEU A 51 7.59 -1.26 11.60
C LEU A 51 6.94 -0.19 10.73
N ARG A 52 5.62 -0.01 10.82
CA ARG A 52 4.82 0.79 9.90
C ARG A 52 4.13 1.99 10.55
N THR A 53 4.32 2.23 11.84
CA THR A 53 3.88 3.45 12.52
C THR A 53 5.06 4.12 13.21
N SER A 54 5.21 5.44 13.06
CA SER A 54 6.14 6.20 13.88
C SER A 54 5.46 6.63 15.18
N HIS A 55 6.05 6.28 16.33
CA HIS A 55 5.54 6.71 17.64
C HIS A 55 6.72 7.19 18.50
N PRO A 56 6.60 8.33 19.20
CA PRO A 56 7.71 8.89 20.00
C PRO A 56 8.15 7.95 21.13
N ASP A 57 7.22 7.18 21.69
CA ASP A 57 7.48 6.24 22.79
C ASP A 57 7.91 4.84 22.30
N ALA A 58 8.11 4.64 21.00
CA ALA A 58 8.53 3.34 20.47
C ALA A 58 9.96 2.99 20.93
N ALA A 59 10.14 1.78 21.45
CA ALA A 59 11.45 1.28 21.88
C ALA A 59 12.48 1.27 20.73
N ALA A 60 12.03 1.09 19.49
CA ALA A 60 12.82 1.25 18.29
C ALA A 60 12.08 2.23 17.34
N PRO A 61 12.71 3.32 16.90
CA PRO A 61 12.06 4.27 15.99
C PRO A 61 11.91 3.67 14.59
N ALA A 62 10.72 3.85 14.01
CA ALA A 62 10.44 3.52 12.62
C ALA A 62 10.25 4.79 11.79
N PHE A 63 10.69 4.74 10.53
CA PHE A 63 10.58 5.83 9.55
C PHE A 63 9.82 5.37 8.29
N PRO A 64 8.54 4.98 8.43
CA PRO A 64 7.75 4.49 7.30
C PRO A 64 7.49 5.60 6.27
N GLN A 65 7.25 5.20 5.01
CA GLN A 65 6.62 6.11 4.05
C GLN A 65 5.21 6.46 4.53
N ARG A 66 4.77 7.70 4.27
CA ARG A 66 3.49 8.19 4.80
C ARG A 66 2.30 7.35 4.32
N GLU A 67 2.34 6.85 3.09
CA GLU A 67 1.27 6.04 2.51
C GLU A 67 1.05 4.72 3.28
N ILE A 68 2.12 4.04 3.68
CA ILE A 68 1.99 2.80 4.48
C ILE A 68 1.71 3.09 5.95
N GLU A 69 2.14 4.25 6.44
CA GLU A 69 1.80 4.70 7.80
C GLU A 69 0.30 4.95 7.98
N MET A 70 -0.36 5.54 6.98
CA MET A 70 -1.83 5.69 6.98
C MET A 70 -2.56 4.34 7.11
N VAL A 71 -2.01 3.28 6.50
CA VAL A 71 -2.54 1.92 6.64
C VAL A 71 -2.28 1.39 8.06
N GLY A 72 -1.11 1.68 8.62
CA GLY A 72 -0.78 1.41 10.03
C GLY A 72 -1.76 2.03 11.01
N GLU A 73 -2.04 3.33 10.88
CA GLU A 73 -3.01 4.06 11.72
C GLU A 73 -4.40 3.43 11.67
N GLN A 74 -4.90 3.10 10.48
CA GLN A 74 -6.19 2.43 10.32
C GLN A 74 -6.20 1.01 10.89
N THR A 75 -5.11 0.28 10.72
CA THR A 75 -4.93 -1.06 11.27
C THR A 75 -4.94 -1.02 12.80
N GLU A 76 -4.25 -0.06 13.40
CA GLU A 76 -4.24 0.15 14.84
C GLU A 76 -5.63 0.53 15.37
N ALA A 77 -6.32 1.48 14.75
CA ALA A 77 -7.68 1.87 15.14
C ALA A 77 -8.66 0.69 15.10
N TYR A 78 -8.54 -0.17 14.09
CA TYR A 78 -9.35 -1.39 13.99
C TYR A 78 -8.94 -2.45 15.02
N TRP A 79 -7.64 -2.62 15.28
CA TRP A 79 -7.14 -3.72 16.12
C TRP A 79 -7.14 -3.41 17.63
N ALA A 80 -6.95 -2.15 18.04
CA ALA A 80 -6.89 -1.73 19.44
C ALA A 80 -8.05 -2.27 20.31
N PRO A 81 -9.33 -2.17 19.93
CA PRO A 81 -10.44 -2.71 20.73
C PRO A 81 -10.50 -4.25 20.77
N ARG A 82 -9.71 -4.94 19.94
CA ARG A 82 -9.66 -6.40 19.82
C ARG A 82 -8.45 -7.02 20.49
N ARG A 83 -7.50 -6.21 20.99
CA ARG A 83 -6.36 -6.72 21.78
C ARG A 83 -6.89 -7.20 23.12
N THR A 84 -6.85 -8.52 23.35
CA THR A 84 -7.05 -9.07 24.70
C THR A 84 -5.95 -8.55 25.61
N THR A 85 -6.35 -7.97 26.75
CA THR A 85 -5.48 -7.35 27.76
C THR A 85 -4.55 -8.37 28.41
#